data_AF-A0A1W9LPH2-F1
#
_entry.id   AF-A0A1W9LPH2-F1
#
_cell.length_a   1.000
_cell.length_b   1.000
_cell.length_c   1.000
_cell.angle_alpha   90.00
_cell.angle_beta   90.00
_cell.angle_gamma   90.00
#
_symmetry.space_group_name_H-M   'P 1'
#
loop_
_entity.id
_entity.type
_entity.pdbx_description
1 polymer ?
#
loop_
_entity_poly.entity_id
_entity_poly.type
_entity_poly.pdbx_seq_one_letter_code
_entity_poly.pdbx_strand_id
1 'polypeptide(L)'
;MMPVALQFDLIKSIIEHGARSESNETVDPSTSLDLRNAGVALVTTYIEQLSLLGIVRDPLPLFGTKGGMWIGYRLSDRGRQLATSESDLRLAVAELTGGPKTEVSEAVASLQQECNESKINEIYRDDFLKTLDEIRICFDEGCFIAAIGLCGKILEVCLREILLRHNIQSDPNAMVGTLIKSIRERVPGEYMDPTLMNVVNIINMSRITAVHAKERIPIPSRDQAIMVIFATRDIVRRNLSHQERLANNGI
;
A
#
# COMPACT_ATOMS: atom_id res chain seq x y z
N MET A 1 -4.35 6.11 8.53
CA MET A 1 -3.47 4.94 8.39
C MET A 1 -2.27 5.22 9.26
N MET A 2 -1.94 4.38 10.23
CA MET A 2 -0.78 4.64 11.09
C MET A 2 0.52 4.51 10.27
N PRO A 3 1.56 5.30 10.56
CA PRO A 3 2.87 5.12 9.92
C PRO A 3 3.36 3.68 10.12
N VAL A 4 3.97 3.09 9.09
CA VAL A 4 4.54 1.71 9.15
C VAL A 4 5.50 1.56 10.34
N ALA A 5 6.27 2.61 10.66
CA ALA A 5 7.14 2.65 11.84
C ALA A 5 6.37 2.40 13.16
N LEU A 6 5.18 3.01 13.30
CA LEU A 6 4.34 2.86 14.49
C LEU A 6 3.76 1.44 14.62
N GLN A 7 3.57 0.74 13.49
CA GLN A 7 3.12 -0.66 13.48
C GLN A 7 4.23 -1.60 13.98
N PHE A 8 5.46 -1.38 13.51
CA PHE A 8 6.61 -2.20 13.91
C PHE A 8 6.93 -2.05 15.39
N ASP A 9 7.02 -0.82 15.91
CA ASP A 9 7.38 -0.56 17.30
C ASP A 9 6.36 -1.15 18.27
N LEU A 10 5.08 -1.11 17.91
CA LEU A 10 4.02 -1.71 18.72
C LEU A 10 4.08 -3.25 18.71
N ILE A 11 4.24 -3.87 17.55
CA ILE A 11 4.39 -5.33 17.47
C ILE A 11 5.64 -5.78 18.23
N LYS A 12 6.76 -5.06 18.08
CA LYS A 12 7.98 -5.30 18.85
C LYS A 12 7.73 -5.22 20.35
N SER A 13 7.02 -4.19 20.82
CA SER A 13 6.66 -4.04 22.23
C SER A 13 5.79 -5.21 22.74
N ILE A 14 4.87 -5.74 21.93
CA ILE A 14 4.08 -6.93 22.28
C ILE A 14 5.02 -8.14 22.42
N ILE A 15 5.86 -8.42 21.43
CA ILE A 15 6.75 -9.58 21.45
C ILE A 15 7.76 -9.51 22.59
N GLU A 16 8.40 -8.36 22.82
CA GLU A 16 9.35 -8.17 23.91
C GLU A 16 8.68 -8.29 25.29
N HIS A 17 7.45 -7.79 25.43
CA HIS A 17 6.69 -7.92 26.67
C HIS A 17 6.37 -9.39 26.97
N GLY A 18 5.88 -10.13 25.98
CA GLY A 18 5.57 -11.55 26.15
C GLY A 18 6.80 -12.44 26.37
N ALA A 19 7.97 -12.04 25.87
CA ALA A 19 9.21 -12.78 26.05
C ALA A 19 9.74 -12.75 27.49
N ARG A 20 9.35 -11.74 28.28
CA ARG A 20 9.72 -11.59 29.69
C ARG A 20 8.96 -12.55 30.62
N SER A 21 7.80 -13.04 30.20
CA SER A 21 7.01 -14.04 30.94
C SER A 21 7.48 -15.46 30.66
N GLU A 22 7.20 -16.38 31.58
CA GLU A 22 7.47 -17.81 31.38
C GLU A 22 6.68 -18.40 30.20
N SER A 23 7.15 -19.51 29.61
CA SER A 23 6.56 -20.09 28.38
C SER A 23 5.07 -20.39 28.47
N ASN A 24 4.59 -20.76 29.65
CA ASN A 24 3.22 -21.20 29.88
C ASN A 24 2.33 -20.14 30.57
N GLU A 25 2.90 -18.97 30.89
CA GLU A 25 2.17 -17.91 31.59
C GLU A 25 1.41 -17.04 30.60
N THR A 26 0.16 -16.69 30.95
CA THR A 26 -0.62 -15.72 30.18
C THR A 26 -0.13 -14.31 30.49
N VAL A 27 0.33 -13.62 29.46
CA VAL A 27 0.84 -12.25 29.50
C VAL A 27 -0.33 -11.28 29.59
N ASP A 28 -0.31 -10.40 30.59
CA ASP A 28 -1.22 -9.27 30.74
C ASP A 28 -0.62 -8.02 30.04
N PRO A 29 -1.15 -7.56 28.89
CA PRO A 29 -0.60 -6.41 28.18
C PRO A 29 -0.68 -5.11 29.00
N SER A 30 -1.61 -5.01 29.97
CA SER A 30 -1.79 -3.82 30.79
C SER A 30 -0.59 -3.52 31.69
N THR A 31 0.28 -4.51 31.91
CA THR A 31 1.52 -4.32 32.69
C THR A 31 2.62 -3.59 31.93
N SER A 32 2.52 -3.47 30.59
CA SER A 32 3.44 -2.66 29.77
C SER A 32 2.96 -1.21 29.66
N LEU A 33 3.85 -0.24 29.89
CA LEU A 33 3.53 1.17 29.71
C LEU A 33 3.31 1.51 28.23
N ASP A 34 4.15 0.98 27.34
CA ASP A 34 4.08 1.27 25.91
C ASP A 34 2.79 0.73 25.29
N LEU A 35 2.39 -0.49 25.66
CA LEU A 35 1.12 -1.09 25.19
C LEU A 35 -0.09 -0.33 25.74
N ARG A 36 -0.04 0.14 26.98
CA ARG A 36 -1.10 1.01 27.54
C ARG A 36 -1.21 2.33 26.79
N ASN A 37 -0.09 2.96 26.46
CA ASN A 37 -0.07 4.22 25.73
C ASN A 37 -0.60 4.06 24.31
N ALA A 38 -0.34 2.92 23.66
CA ALA A 38 -0.89 2.60 22.34
C ALA A 38 -2.41 2.39 22.35
N GLY A 39 -2.96 1.91 23.47
CA GLY A 39 -4.39 1.75 23.71
C GLY A 39 -4.92 0.34 23.43
N VAL A 40 -5.96 -0.04 24.19
CA VAL A 40 -6.53 -1.39 24.24
C VAL A 40 -6.91 -1.92 22.85
N ALA A 41 -7.69 -1.15 22.08
CA ALA A 41 -8.22 -1.61 20.81
C ALA A 41 -7.12 -2.01 19.83
N LEU A 42 -6.09 -1.17 19.71
CA LEU A 42 -4.99 -1.37 18.79
C LEU A 42 -4.12 -2.58 19.19
N VAL A 43 -3.79 -2.69 20.49
CA VAL A 43 -3.04 -3.83 21.02
C VAL A 43 -3.80 -5.14 20.78
N THR A 44 -5.11 -5.16 21.06
CA THR A 44 -5.96 -6.33 20.79
C THR A 44 -5.92 -6.74 19.34
N THR A 45 -6.07 -5.80 18.39
CA THR A 45 -5.99 -6.10 16.95
C THR A 45 -4.66 -6.76 16.58
N TYR A 46 -3.53 -6.26 17.09
CA TYR A 46 -2.23 -6.87 16.78
C TYR A 46 -2.03 -8.23 17.44
N ILE A 47 -2.53 -8.44 18.66
CA ILE A 47 -2.48 -9.76 19.32
C ILE A 47 -3.26 -10.81 18.49
N GLU A 48 -4.44 -10.46 18.00
CA GLU A 48 -5.23 -11.33 17.13
C GLU A 48 -4.50 -11.64 15.81
N GLN A 49 -3.94 -10.63 15.16
CA GLN A 49 -3.14 -10.82 13.94
C GLN A 49 -1.91 -11.71 14.17
N LEU A 50 -1.19 -11.50 15.27
CA LEU A 50 -0.04 -12.32 15.67
C LEU A 50 -0.45 -13.77 15.98
N SER A 51 -1.67 -13.98 16.49
CA SER A 51 -2.23 -15.32 16.71
C SER A 51 -2.49 -16.05 15.39
N LEU A 52 -2.95 -15.35 14.35
CA LEU A 52 -3.18 -15.95 13.02
C LEU A 52 -1.88 -16.45 12.37
N LEU A 53 -0.74 -15.82 12.67
CA LEU A 53 0.58 -16.27 12.21
C LEU A 53 1.26 -17.30 13.12
N GLY A 54 0.59 -17.72 14.20
CA GLY A 54 1.14 -18.64 15.18
C GLY A 54 2.33 -18.07 15.95
N ILE A 55 2.49 -16.75 15.98
CA ILE A 55 3.51 -16.04 16.79
C ILE A 55 3.03 -15.94 18.24
N VAL A 56 1.74 -15.69 18.40
CA VAL A 56 1.02 -15.71 19.67
C VAL A 56 0.11 -16.94 19.73
N ARG A 57 -0.15 -17.45 20.94
CA ARG A 57 -1.08 -18.53 21.25
C ARG A 57 -2.03 -18.13 22.37
N ASP A 58 -3.16 -18.83 22.44
CA ASP A 58 -4.19 -18.71 23.48
C ASP A 58 -4.65 -17.26 23.75
N PRO A 59 -5.02 -16.47 22.72
CA PRO A 59 -5.58 -15.15 22.96
C PRO A 59 -6.89 -15.28 23.74
N LEU A 60 -6.97 -14.67 24.93
CA LEU A 60 -8.13 -14.77 25.79
C LEU A 60 -8.44 -13.44 26.51
N PRO A 61 -9.72 -13.07 26.69
CA PRO A 61 -10.08 -11.89 27.44
C PRO A 61 -9.63 -11.99 28.90
N LEU A 62 -9.00 -10.93 29.41
CA LEU A 62 -8.67 -10.79 30.83
C LEU A 62 -8.92 -9.37 31.33
N PHE A 63 -9.08 -9.24 32.65
CA PHE A 63 -9.07 -7.94 33.32
C PHE A 63 -7.62 -7.58 33.65
N GLY A 64 -7.14 -6.51 33.03
CA GLY A 64 -5.76 -6.07 33.22
C GLY A 64 -5.51 -5.63 34.66
N THR A 65 -4.37 -6.03 35.21
CA THR A 65 -3.92 -5.62 36.56
C THR A 65 -3.73 -4.11 36.70
N LYS A 66 -3.55 -3.40 35.58
CA LYS A 66 -3.52 -1.93 35.52
C LYS A 66 -4.82 -1.31 34.97
N GLY A 67 -5.90 -2.08 34.96
CA GLY A 67 -7.24 -1.67 34.55
C GLY A 67 -7.55 -1.93 33.07
N GLY A 68 -8.86 -1.95 32.75
CA GLY A 68 -9.37 -2.22 31.41
C GLY A 68 -9.55 -3.72 31.10
N MET A 69 -10.33 -3.99 30.06
CA MET A 69 -10.48 -5.34 29.48
C MET A 69 -9.45 -5.49 28.35
N TRP A 70 -8.60 -6.49 28.43
CA TRP A 70 -7.52 -6.76 27.47
C TRP A 70 -7.64 -8.16 26.89
N ILE A 71 -6.94 -8.42 25.79
CA ILE A 71 -6.65 -9.78 25.35
C ILE A 71 -5.29 -10.19 25.90
N GLY A 72 -5.30 -11.09 26.88
CA GLY A 72 -4.09 -11.78 27.32
C GLY A 72 -3.63 -12.80 26.31
N TYR A 73 -2.35 -13.12 26.33
CA TYR A 73 -1.76 -13.98 25.32
C TYR A 73 -0.53 -14.75 25.80
N ARG A 74 -0.08 -15.74 25.03
CA ARG A 74 1.20 -16.43 25.25
C ARG A 74 2.04 -16.36 23.99
N LEU A 75 3.37 -16.26 24.12
CA LEU A 75 4.23 -16.43 22.95
C LEU A 75 4.40 -17.90 22.60
N SER A 76 4.32 -18.20 21.30
CA SER A 76 4.79 -19.49 20.79
C SER A 76 6.32 -19.57 20.81
N ASP A 77 6.87 -20.76 20.52
CA ASP A 77 8.32 -20.93 20.34
C ASP A 77 8.85 -20.01 19.22
N ARG A 78 8.09 -19.88 18.12
CA ARG A 78 8.39 -18.93 17.03
C ARG A 78 8.39 -17.49 17.56
N GLY A 79 7.38 -17.08 18.33
CA GLY A 79 7.32 -15.74 18.89
C GLY A 79 8.47 -15.41 19.83
N ARG A 80 8.90 -16.37 20.65
CA ARG A 80 10.08 -16.22 21.53
C ARG A 80 11.38 -16.09 20.74
N GLN A 81 11.54 -16.84 19.65
CA GLN A 81 12.70 -16.69 18.76
C GLN A 81 12.73 -15.30 18.12
N LEU A 82 11.59 -14.81 17.63
CA LEU A 82 11.49 -13.46 17.03
C LEU A 82 11.85 -12.35 18.03
N ALA A 83 11.62 -12.55 19.33
CA ALA A 83 12.04 -11.60 20.37
C ALA A 83 13.57 -11.41 20.46
N THR A 84 14.35 -12.35 19.93
CA THR A 84 15.82 -12.32 20.00
C THR A 84 16.49 -11.73 18.76
N SER A 85 15.74 -11.51 17.68
CA SER A 85 16.27 -11.11 16.38
C SER A 85 15.39 -10.04 15.74
N GLU A 86 15.85 -8.79 15.75
CA GLU A 86 15.10 -7.67 15.17
C GLU A 86 14.88 -7.85 13.66
N SER A 87 15.87 -8.40 12.94
CA SER A 87 15.74 -8.65 11.50
C SER A 87 14.64 -9.66 11.19
N ASP A 88 14.56 -10.75 11.95
CA ASP A 88 13.53 -11.78 11.74
C ASP A 88 12.15 -11.26 12.14
N LEU A 89 12.09 -10.45 13.20
CA LEU A 89 10.86 -9.77 13.57
C LEU A 89 10.40 -8.79 12.48
N ARG A 90 11.30 -8.01 11.88
CA ARG A 90 10.96 -7.12 10.75
C ARG A 90 10.40 -7.89 9.57
N LEU A 91 10.97 -9.05 9.25
CA LEU A 91 10.45 -9.94 8.21
C LEU A 91 9.05 -10.47 8.57
N ALA A 92 8.86 -10.96 9.79
CA ALA A 92 7.55 -11.45 10.25
C ALA A 92 6.49 -10.33 10.33
N VAL A 93 6.88 -9.12 10.70
CA VAL A 93 5.99 -7.94 10.67
C VAL A 93 5.64 -7.57 9.24
N ALA A 94 6.59 -7.62 8.31
CA ALA A 94 6.28 -7.42 6.90
C ALA A 94 5.29 -8.49 6.39
N GLU A 95 5.37 -9.74 6.84
CA GLU A 95 4.33 -10.75 6.54
C GLU A 95 2.96 -10.34 7.11
N LEU A 96 2.88 -9.83 8.34
CA LEU A 96 1.64 -9.38 9.02
C LEU A 96 0.99 -8.18 8.34
N THR A 97 1.79 -7.15 8.08
CA THR A 97 1.33 -5.88 7.52
C THR A 97 1.12 -5.99 6.01
N GLY A 98 1.33 -7.19 5.46
CA GLY A 98 1.27 -7.46 4.03
C GLY A 98 2.22 -6.55 3.28
N GLY A 99 3.48 -6.42 3.72
CA GLY A 99 4.54 -5.72 3.02
C GLY A 99 4.82 -6.33 1.64
N PRO A 100 5.69 -5.69 0.83
CA PRO A 100 5.98 -6.14 -0.52
C PRO A 100 6.55 -7.57 -0.53
N LYS A 101 5.87 -8.50 -1.23
CA LYS A 101 6.29 -9.91 -1.36
C LYS A 101 7.13 -10.20 -2.61
N THR A 102 7.21 -9.24 -3.54
CA THR A 102 7.85 -9.39 -4.86
C THR A 102 8.63 -8.13 -5.23
N GLU A 103 9.57 -8.22 -6.17
CA GLU A 103 10.30 -7.05 -6.69
C GLU A 103 9.36 -5.98 -7.27
N VAL A 104 8.20 -6.41 -7.79
CA VAL A 104 7.20 -5.51 -8.36
C VAL A 104 6.46 -4.77 -7.26
N SER A 105 6.06 -5.46 -6.19
CA SER A 105 5.44 -4.80 -5.04
C SER A 105 6.42 -3.90 -4.30
N GLU A 106 7.69 -4.27 -4.23
CA GLU A 106 8.77 -3.41 -3.70
C GLU A 106 8.89 -2.13 -4.54
N ALA A 107 8.87 -2.25 -5.88
CA ALA A 107 8.93 -1.10 -6.76
C ALA A 107 7.73 -0.15 -6.60
N VAL A 108 6.54 -0.68 -6.28
CA VAL A 108 5.34 0.13 -5.99
C VAL A 108 5.42 0.78 -4.60
N ALA A 109 5.91 0.05 -3.59
CA ALA A 109 6.13 0.59 -2.24
C ALA A 109 7.15 1.74 -2.26
N SER A 110 8.26 1.57 -2.98
CA SER A 110 9.25 2.62 -3.22
C SER A 110 8.64 3.85 -3.89
N LEU A 111 7.79 3.66 -4.92
CA LEU A 111 7.08 4.77 -5.56
C LEU A 111 6.13 5.48 -4.58
N GLN A 112 5.41 4.73 -3.75
CA GLN A 112 4.52 5.30 -2.74
C GLN A 112 5.28 6.17 -1.73
N GLN A 113 6.48 5.73 -1.31
CA GLN A 113 7.34 6.54 -0.45
C GLN A 113 7.78 7.84 -1.13
N GLU A 114 8.26 7.77 -2.38
CA GLU A 114 8.61 8.95 -3.19
C GLU A 114 7.42 9.93 -3.30
N CYS A 115 6.22 9.41 -3.56
CA CYS A 115 4.98 10.17 -3.61
C CYS A 115 4.63 10.83 -2.27
N ASN A 116 4.92 10.16 -1.15
CA ASN A 116 4.66 10.69 0.18
C ASN A 116 5.61 11.84 0.57
N GLU A 117 6.83 11.83 0.04
CA GLU A 117 7.80 12.91 0.21
C GLU A 117 7.55 14.08 -0.76
N SER A 118 6.75 13.84 -1.81
CA SER A 118 6.45 14.82 -2.86
C SER A 118 5.19 15.68 -2.59
N LYS A 119 5.06 16.79 -3.33
CA LYS A 119 3.90 17.70 -3.31
C LYS A 119 2.75 17.25 -4.22
N ILE A 120 2.17 16.08 -3.94
CA ILE A 120 0.91 15.66 -4.58
C ILE A 120 -0.23 16.54 -4.08
N ASN A 121 -1.16 16.92 -4.97
CA ASN A 121 -2.33 17.73 -4.64
C ASN A 121 -3.15 17.08 -3.51
N GLU A 122 -3.43 17.87 -2.48
CA GLU A 122 -4.10 17.42 -1.25
C GLU A 122 -5.49 16.81 -1.49
N ILE A 123 -6.20 17.24 -2.55
CA ILE A 123 -7.57 16.79 -2.84
C ILE A 123 -7.66 15.28 -3.03
N TYR A 124 -6.66 14.68 -3.66
CA TYR A 124 -6.64 13.24 -3.96
C TYR A 124 -5.40 12.53 -3.41
N ARG A 125 -4.55 13.20 -2.61
CA ARG A 125 -3.32 12.64 -2.07
C ARG A 125 -3.55 11.30 -1.36
N ASP A 126 -4.48 11.27 -0.41
CA ASP A 126 -4.76 10.06 0.38
C ASP A 126 -5.31 8.92 -0.50
N ASP A 127 -6.20 9.26 -1.43
CA ASP A 127 -6.78 8.30 -2.37
C ASP A 127 -5.71 7.74 -3.33
N PHE A 128 -4.79 8.59 -3.79
CA PHE A 128 -3.67 8.22 -4.66
C PHE A 128 -2.70 7.29 -3.94
N LEU A 129 -2.27 7.64 -2.72
CA LEU A 129 -1.35 6.82 -1.92
C LEU A 129 -1.97 5.47 -1.54
N LYS A 130 -3.26 5.44 -1.19
CA LYS A 130 -4.00 4.19 -0.94
C LYS A 130 -4.14 3.36 -2.20
N THR A 131 -4.40 3.98 -3.34
CA THR A 131 -4.51 3.28 -4.63
C THR A 131 -3.17 2.61 -5.00
N LEU A 132 -2.03 3.24 -4.72
CA LEU A 132 -0.71 2.62 -4.91
C LEU A 132 -0.51 1.39 -4.00
N ASP A 133 -0.90 1.48 -2.72
CA ASP A 133 -0.83 0.34 -1.80
C ASP A 133 -1.78 -0.80 -2.23
N GLU A 134 -2.98 -0.47 -2.71
CA GLU A 134 -3.92 -1.46 -3.23
C GLU A 134 -3.39 -2.14 -4.51
N ILE A 135 -2.71 -1.41 -5.41
CA ILE A 135 -2.03 -2.01 -6.58
C ILE A 135 -1.04 -3.07 -6.12
N ARG A 136 -0.24 -2.73 -5.10
CA ARG A 136 0.78 -3.61 -4.53
C ARG A 136 0.16 -4.87 -3.94
N ILE A 137 -0.85 -4.73 -3.08
CA ILE A 137 -1.57 -5.84 -2.45
C ILE A 137 -2.23 -6.72 -3.51
N CYS A 138 -2.95 -6.12 -4.46
CA CYS A 138 -3.61 -6.86 -5.53
C CYS A 138 -2.62 -7.63 -6.40
N PHE A 139 -1.43 -7.08 -6.67
CA PHE A 139 -0.42 -7.79 -7.43
C PHE A 139 0.14 -8.99 -6.66
N ASP A 140 0.47 -8.81 -5.38
CA ASP A 140 1.01 -9.87 -4.52
C ASP A 140 0.01 -11.02 -4.32
N GLU A 141 -1.29 -10.73 -4.29
CA GLU A 141 -2.36 -11.72 -4.18
C GLU A 141 -2.84 -12.30 -5.53
N GLY A 142 -2.19 -11.94 -6.65
CA GLY A 142 -2.56 -12.44 -7.98
C GLY A 142 -3.84 -11.85 -8.57
N CYS A 143 -4.38 -10.80 -7.96
CA CYS A 143 -5.56 -10.05 -8.39
C CYS A 143 -5.24 -9.07 -9.55
N PHE A 144 -4.71 -9.60 -10.65
CA PHE A 144 -4.13 -8.79 -11.75
C PHE A 144 -5.15 -7.87 -12.45
N ILE A 145 -6.42 -8.27 -12.56
CA ILE A 145 -7.48 -7.40 -13.13
C ILE A 145 -7.64 -6.15 -12.28
N ALA A 146 -7.65 -6.29 -10.96
CA ALA A 146 -7.77 -5.18 -10.02
C ALA A 146 -6.53 -4.30 -10.05
N ALA A 147 -5.32 -4.89 -9.98
CA ALA A 147 -4.06 -4.15 -10.06
C ALA A 147 -3.96 -3.29 -11.34
N ILE A 148 -4.31 -3.86 -12.50
CA ILE A 148 -4.34 -3.14 -13.79
C ILE A 148 -5.42 -2.05 -13.80
N GLY A 149 -6.60 -2.32 -13.26
CA GLY A 149 -7.68 -1.33 -13.16
C GLY A 149 -7.28 -0.12 -12.32
N LEU A 150 -6.64 -0.34 -11.17
CA LEU A 150 -6.12 0.69 -10.29
C LEU A 150 -4.97 1.48 -10.93
N CYS A 151 -4.10 0.84 -11.72
CA CYS A 151 -3.11 1.53 -12.54
C CYS A 151 -3.77 2.54 -13.50
N GLY A 152 -4.95 2.22 -14.04
CA GLY A 152 -5.74 3.14 -14.85
C GLY A 152 -6.20 4.38 -14.09
N LYS A 153 -6.61 4.23 -12.83
CA LYS A 153 -6.99 5.34 -11.95
C LYS A 153 -5.80 6.27 -11.67
N ILE A 154 -4.64 5.71 -11.33
CA ILE A 154 -3.40 6.49 -11.11
C ILE A 154 -3.00 7.26 -12.37
N LEU A 155 -3.03 6.61 -13.55
CA LEU A 155 -2.75 7.27 -14.82
C LEU A 155 -3.72 8.41 -15.11
N GLU A 156 -5.02 8.21 -14.86
CA GLU A 156 -6.03 9.23 -15.07
C GLU A 156 -5.74 10.50 -14.25
N VAL A 157 -5.41 10.34 -12.96
CA VAL A 157 -5.01 11.46 -12.09
C VAL A 157 -3.78 12.17 -12.67
N CYS A 158 -2.73 11.43 -13.01
CA CYS A 158 -1.50 12.01 -13.53
C CYS A 158 -1.71 12.80 -14.83
N LEU A 159 -2.46 12.23 -15.77
CA LEU A 159 -2.70 12.88 -17.06
C LEU A 159 -3.58 14.12 -16.92
N ARG A 160 -4.55 14.11 -16.00
CA ARG A 160 -5.35 15.31 -15.69
C ARG A 160 -4.49 16.40 -15.07
N GLU A 161 -3.57 16.06 -14.17
CA GLU A 161 -2.63 17.06 -13.64
C GLU A 161 -1.74 17.67 -14.73
N ILE A 162 -1.28 16.88 -15.70
CA ILE A 162 -0.50 17.40 -16.82
C ILE A 162 -1.35 18.43 -17.58
N LEU A 163 -2.57 18.08 -17.97
CA LEU A 163 -3.46 19.03 -18.67
C LEU A 163 -3.76 20.28 -17.84
N LEU A 164 -4.03 20.12 -16.54
CA LEU A 164 -4.30 21.22 -15.62
C LEU A 164 -3.12 22.19 -15.52
N ARG A 165 -1.89 21.69 -15.42
CA ARG A 165 -0.66 22.51 -15.38
C ARG A 165 -0.46 23.35 -16.64
N HIS A 166 -0.96 22.85 -17.78
CA HIS A 166 -0.94 23.58 -19.04
C HIS A 166 -2.20 24.41 -19.30
N ASN A 167 -3.05 24.61 -18.27
CA ASN A 167 -4.33 25.33 -18.36
C ASN A 167 -5.28 24.75 -19.42
N ILE A 168 -5.20 23.44 -19.65
CA ILE A 168 -6.08 22.73 -20.57
C ILE A 168 -7.20 22.07 -19.78
N GLN A 169 -8.43 22.51 -20.02
CA GLN A 169 -9.60 21.83 -19.47
C GLN A 169 -9.78 20.46 -20.13
N SER A 170 -9.98 19.44 -19.30
CA SER A 170 -10.35 18.08 -19.69
C SER A 170 -11.78 17.79 -19.28
N ASP A 171 -12.54 17.08 -20.11
CA ASP A 171 -13.84 16.53 -19.72
C ASP A 171 -13.66 15.63 -18.47
N PRO A 172 -14.43 15.83 -17.38
CA PRO A 172 -14.38 14.97 -16.20
C PRO A 172 -14.66 13.49 -16.51
N ASN A 173 -15.34 13.17 -17.61
CA ASN A 173 -15.62 11.80 -18.05
C ASN A 173 -14.65 11.28 -19.12
N ALA A 174 -13.60 12.04 -19.46
CA ALA A 174 -12.63 11.62 -20.45
C ALA A 174 -11.89 10.34 -20.01
N MET A 175 -11.91 9.32 -20.87
CA MET A 175 -11.09 8.13 -20.69
C MET A 175 -9.61 8.45 -20.86
N VAL A 176 -8.75 7.63 -20.25
CA VAL A 176 -7.27 7.75 -20.28
C VAL A 176 -6.73 7.94 -21.71
N GLY A 177 -7.27 7.21 -22.70
CA GLY A 177 -6.85 7.35 -24.10
C GLY A 177 -7.15 8.74 -24.70
N THR A 178 -8.25 9.36 -24.31
CA THR A 178 -8.62 10.73 -24.73
C THR A 178 -7.71 11.77 -24.07
N LEU A 179 -7.35 11.57 -22.80
CA LEU A 179 -6.40 12.43 -22.09
C LEU A 179 -5.02 12.40 -22.76
N ILE A 180 -4.51 11.21 -23.12
CA ILE A 180 -3.22 11.06 -23.82
C ILE A 180 -3.22 11.77 -25.17
N LYS A 181 -4.28 11.60 -25.97
CA LYS A 181 -4.42 12.31 -27.25
C LYS A 181 -4.39 13.82 -27.05
N SER A 182 -5.15 14.31 -26.07
CA SER A 182 -5.19 15.74 -25.73
C SER A 182 -3.82 16.29 -25.35
N ILE A 183 -3.03 15.54 -24.55
CA ILE A 183 -1.67 15.95 -24.19
C ILE A 183 -0.78 16.01 -25.43
N ARG A 184 -0.76 14.97 -26.26
CA ARG A 184 0.08 14.90 -27.47
C ARG A 184 -0.22 16.03 -28.46
N GLU A 185 -1.48 16.42 -28.59
CA GLU A 185 -1.92 17.43 -29.55
C GLU A 185 -1.75 18.87 -29.02
N ARG A 186 -1.88 19.07 -27.71
CA ARG A 186 -2.05 20.41 -27.12
C ARG A 186 -0.98 20.82 -26.12
N VAL A 187 -0.11 19.90 -25.70
CA VAL A 187 0.96 20.16 -24.72
C VAL A 187 2.32 20.03 -25.41
N PRO A 188 2.86 21.11 -26.00
CA PRO A 188 4.14 21.06 -26.69
C PRO A 188 5.28 20.77 -25.71
N GLY A 189 6.17 19.85 -26.10
CA GLY A 189 7.35 19.48 -25.31
C GLY A 189 7.10 18.42 -24.23
N GLU A 190 5.85 18.05 -23.96
CA GLU A 190 5.53 16.96 -23.04
C GLU A 190 5.78 15.61 -23.71
N TYR A 191 6.74 14.85 -23.19
CA TYR A 191 7.02 13.52 -23.71
C TYR A 191 5.92 12.54 -23.27
N MET A 192 5.32 11.87 -24.24
CA MET A 192 4.41 10.75 -24.01
C MET A 192 4.89 9.53 -24.78
N ASP A 193 5.19 8.45 -24.08
CA ASP A 193 5.69 7.23 -24.71
C ASP A 193 4.72 6.74 -25.81
N PRO A 194 5.20 6.49 -27.05
CA PRO A 194 4.36 6.02 -28.15
C PRO A 194 3.58 4.75 -27.79
N THR A 195 4.18 3.85 -27.00
CA THR A 195 3.65 2.56 -26.59
C THR A 195 2.61 2.65 -25.47
N LEU A 196 2.45 3.81 -24.82
CA LEU A 196 1.48 4.01 -23.73
C LEU A 196 0.04 3.68 -24.16
N MET A 197 -0.30 3.85 -25.44
CA MET A 197 -1.61 3.45 -25.96
C MET A 197 -1.86 1.94 -25.85
N ASN A 198 -0.82 1.10 -25.96
CA ASN A 198 -0.96 -0.34 -25.77
C ASN A 198 -1.26 -0.68 -24.31
N VAL A 199 -0.62 0.00 -23.36
CA VAL A 199 -0.88 -0.11 -21.92
C VAL A 199 -2.32 0.29 -21.61
N VAL A 200 -2.79 1.40 -22.18
CA VAL A 200 -4.18 1.87 -22.00
C VAL A 200 -5.20 0.90 -22.58
N ASN A 201 -4.90 0.26 -23.71
CA ASN A 201 -5.79 -0.77 -24.26
C ASN A 201 -5.95 -1.96 -23.31
N ILE A 202 -4.86 -2.38 -22.65
CA ILE A 202 -4.91 -3.43 -21.62
C ILE A 202 -5.74 -2.98 -20.42
N ILE A 203 -5.49 -1.76 -19.92
CA ILE A 203 -6.25 -1.18 -18.80
C ILE A 203 -7.75 -1.13 -19.12
N ASN A 204 -8.12 -0.62 -20.30
CA ASN A 204 -9.51 -0.54 -20.72
C ASN A 204 -10.16 -1.92 -20.80
N MET A 205 -9.45 -2.91 -21.35
CA MET A 205 -9.94 -4.29 -21.40
C MET A 205 -10.21 -4.83 -19.99
N SER A 206 -9.28 -4.64 -19.05
CA SER A 206 -9.45 -5.06 -17.66
C SER A 206 -10.59 -4.33 -16.95
N ARG A 207 -10.73 -3.00 -17.11
CA ARG A 207 -11.82 -2.21 -16.50
C ARG A 207 -13.20 -2.64 -17.02
N ILE A 208 -13.35 -2.79 -18.34
CA ILE A 208 -14.62 -3.23 -18.95
C ILE A 208 -15.00 -4.61 -18.43
N THR A 209 -14.04 -5.51 -18.32
CA THR A 209 -14.29 -6.91 -17.95
C THR A 209 -14.59 -7.05 -16.45
N ALA A 210 -14.08 -6.15 -15.60
CA ALA A 210 -14.41 -6.11 -14.18
C ALA A 210 -15.86 -5.67 -13.89
N VAL A 211 -16.49 -4.93 -14.80
CA VAL A 211 -17.82 -4.32 -14.58
C VAL A 211 -18.91 -4.98 -15.43
N HIS A 212 -18.57 -5.47 -16.61
CA HIS A 212 -19.54 -6.07 -17.53
C HIS A 212 -19.36 -7.59 -17.61
N ALA A 213 -20.45 -8.33 -17.35
CA ALA A 213 -20.49 -9.76 -17.57
C ALA A 213 -20.26 -10.07 -19.06
N LYS A 214 -19.21 -10.82 -19.36
CA LYS A 214 -18.89 -11.34 -20.69
C LYS A 214 -18.83 -12.86 -20.62
N GLU A 215 -19.20 -13.53 -21.71
CA GLU A 215 -19.16 -14.99 -21.82
C GLU A 215 -17.73 -15.56 -21.62
N ARG A 216 -16.69 -14.76 -21.93
CA ARG A 216 -15.30 -15.02 -21.56
C ARG A 216 -14.64 -13.76 -21.03
N ILE A 217 -14.06 -13.86 -19.84
CA ILE A 217 -13.26 -12.81 -19.20
C ILE A 217 -11.80 -13.05 -19.60
N PRO A 218 -11.19 -12.17 -20.43
CA PRO A 218 -9.74 -12.25 -20.65
C PRO A 218 -9.02 -12.01 -19.31
N ILE A 219 -8.36 -13.05 -18.81
CA ILE A 219 -7.56 -12.98 -17.58
C ILE A 219 -6.17 -12.48 -17.96
N PRO A 220 -5.74 -11.30 -17.49
CA PRO A 220 -4.41 -10.78 -17.77
C PRO A 220 -3.35 -11.68 -17.13
N SER A 221 -2.23 -11.87 -17.84
CA SER A 221 -1.08 -12.58 -17.28
C SER A 221 -0.35 -11.73 -16.25
N ARG A 222 0.47 -12.39 -15.41
CA ARG A 222 1.38 -11.70 -14.49
C ARG A 222 2.26 -10.70 -15.23
N ASP A 223 2.84 -11.08 -16.37
CA ASP A 223 3.73 -10.21 -17.15
C ASP A 223 3.01 -8.98 -17.71
N GLN A 224 1.74 -9.12 -18.10
CA GLN A 224 0.92 -7.98 -18.51
C GLN A 224 0.71 -7.01 -17.34
N ALA A 225 0.43 -7.53 -16.14
CA ALA A 225 0.30 -6.69 -14.95
C ALA A 225 1.61 -5.98 -14.60
N ILE A 226 2.74 -6.69 -14.66
CA ILE A 226 4.09 -6.13 -14.45
C ILE A 226 4.33 -4.96 -15.41
N MET A 227 4.12 -5.18 -16.70
CA MET A 227 4.32 -4.17 -17.73
C MET A 227 3.46 -2.92 -17.47
N VAL A 228 2.17 -3.10 -17.14
CA VAL A 228 1.26 -1.99 -16.84
C VAL A 228 1.72 -1.23 -15.60
N ILE A 229 2.10 -1.93 -14.53
CA ILE A 229 2.57 -1.31 -13.28
C ILE A 229 3.83 -0.47 -13.53
N PHE A 230 4.81 -0.99 -14.28
CA PHE A 230 6.03 -0.25 -14.58
C PHE A 230 5.78 0.95 -15.50
N ALA A 231 4.89 0.83 -16.48
CA ALA A 231 4.49 1.96 -17.32
C ALA A 231 3.79 3.06 -16.50
N THR A 232 2.89 2.67 -15.58
CA THR A 232 2.26 3.62 -14.66
C THR A 232 3.28 4.30 -13.76
N ARG A 233 4.22 3.54 -13.18
CA ARG A 233 5.31 4.08 -12.34
C ARG A 233 6.15 5.10 -13.07
N ASP A 234 6.51 4.86 -14.33
CA ASP A 234 7.26 5.81 -15.14
C ASP A 234 6.52 7.14 -15.31
N ILE A 235 5.21 7.10 -15.62
CA ILE A 235 4.38 8.30 -15.74
C ILE A 235 4.26 9.06 -14.41
N VAL A 236 4.07 8.35 -13.29
CA VAL A 236 4.02 8.98 -11.96
C VAL A 236 5.34 9.71 -11.67
N ARG A 237 6.49 9.06 -11.86
CA ARG A 237 7.79 9.68 -11.58
C ARG A 237 8.09 10.89 -12.44
N ARG A 238 7.74 10.85 -13.73
CA ARG A 238 7.86 12.02 -14.62
C ARG A 238 7.02 13.18 -14.12
N ASN A 239 5.79 12.87 -13.71
CA ASN A 239 4.89 13.86 -13.14
C ASN A 239 5.49 14.52 -11.88
N LEU A 240 5.98 13.72 -10.92
CA LEU A 240 6.63 14.21 -9.70
C LEU A 240 7.84 15.09 -10.02
N SER A 241 8.73 14.62 -10.90
CA SER A 241 9.94 15.35 -11.31
C SER A 241 9.61 16.72 -11.91
N HIS A 242 8.51 16.85 -12.63
CA HIS A 242 8.05 18.12 -13.16
C HIS A 242 7.55 19.07 -12.06
N GLN A 243 6.84 18.54 -11.05
CA GLN A 243 6.37 19.36 -9.92
C GLN A 243 7.53 19.91 -9.10
N GLU A 244 8.57 19.12 -8.87
CA GLU A 244 9.79 19.57 -8.18
C GLU A 244 10.49 20.70 -8.93
N ARG A 245 10.59 20.60 -10.27
CA ARG A 245 11.17 21.67 -11.10
C ARG A 245 10.37 22.97 -11.02
N LEU A 246 9.05 22.89 -11.04
CA LEU A 246 8.19 24.09 -10.90
C LEU A 246 8.38 24.72 -9.52
N ALA A 247 8.38 23.91 -8.46
CA ALA A 247 8.58 24.39 -7.09
C ALA A 247 9.96 25.05 -6.88
N ASN A 248 11.02 24.52 -7.50
CA ASN A 248 12.38 25.07 -7.41
C ASN A 248 12.58 26.33 -8.26
N ASN A 249 11.79 26.50 -9.33
CA ASN A 249 11.88 27.66 -10.22
C ASN A 249 11.00 28.85 -9.80
N GLY A 250 10.23 28.73 -8.71
CA GLY A 250 9.46 29.83 -8.13
C GLY A 250 8.36 30.39 -9.05
N ILE A 251 7.79 29.56 -9.92
CA ILE A 251 6.63 29.89 -10.78
C ILE A 251 5.34 29.45 -10.06
#